data_AF-A0A1B9ISR3-F1
#
_entry.id   AF-A0A1B9ISR3-F1
#
_cell.length_a   1.000
_cell.length_b   1.000
_cell.length_c   1.000
_cell.angle_alpha   90.00
_cell.angle_beta   90.00
_cell.angle_gamma   90.00
#
_symmetry.space_group_name_H-M   'P 1'
#
loop_
_entity.id
_entity.type
_entity.pdbx_description
1 polymer ?
#
loop_
_entity_poly.entity_id
_entity_poly.type
_entity_poly.pdbx_seq_one_letter_code
_entity_poly.pdbx_strand_id
1 'polypeptide(L)'
;MHPATLFILTLVLPFAGQVYGKAVNHATGGGSGSGTDTTITFPVSLSDELGESSITSLTRSLTRSECHADIAVALKHSCKQGSEGGESGLTELRKRDIAISFTICSMQSALQHVPVECSSWNPANYNVGTDESDQMYPGTDDGSSDVEHLQEKQTSCLGAIHRSPQEWSSYNAFLSDSTQLCHVLEARKQADIAHSRYVNATMEKIAFLDHMKKREMVQLSRERKLESELDERSRDLREASSYVVFAQKKLQDDIELSLELRQDLRNAFHKLESERIGIWDSFERDVKDRLFEADARYEAMLFDLKDGWEAEAWMTHYNGFVLPIL
;
A
#
# COMPACT_ATOMS: atom_id res chain seq x y z
N MET A 1 -10.65 -7.83 34.65
CA MET A 1 -11.27 -7.37 33.39
C MET A 1 -10.25 -6.49 32.67
N HIS A 2 -9.76 -6.95 31.51
CA HIS A 2 -8.58 -6.39 30.83
C HIS A 2 -8.95 -5.24 29.86
N PRO A 3 -8.11 -4.18 29.73
CA PRO A 3 -8.39 -2.97 28.95
C PRO A 3 -8.12 -3.08 27.43
N ALA A 4 -8.11 -4.28 26.85
CA ALA A 4 -7.71 -4.48 25.44
C ALA A 4 -8.87 -4.46 24.43
N THR A 5 -10.13 -4.28 24.87
CA THR A 5 -11.31 -4.39 23.99
C THR A 5 -11.92 -3.06 23.54
N LEU A 6 -11.36 -1.91 23.92
CA LEU A 6 -11.96 -0.60 23.64
C LEU A 6 -11.43 0.14 22.39
N PHE A 7 -10.47 -0.44 21.65
CA PHE A 7 -9.85 0.26 20.52
C PHE A 7 -10.37 -0.13 19.12
N ILE A 8 -11.34 -1.04 19.02
CA ILE A 8 -11.81 -1.56 17.71
C ILE A 8 -13.11 -0.88 17.22
N LEU A 9 -13.76 -0.03 18.01
CA LEU A 9 -15.09 0.52 17.67
C LEU A 9 -15.12 1.92 17.03
N THR A 10 -13.98 2.54 16.71
CA THR A 10 -13.95 3.91 16.14
C THR A 10 -13.57 4.02 14.66
N LEU A 11 -13.38 2.91 13.94
CA LEU A 11 -12.98 2.94 12.52
C LEU A 11 -14.05 2.44 11.53
N VAL A 12 -15.33 2.43 11.91
CA VAL A 12 -16.42 2.12 10.98
C VAL A 12 -17.52 3.18 11.08
N LEU A 13 -17.30 4.32 10.43
CA LEU A 13 -18.35 5.24 10.00
C LEU A 13 -18.20 5.44 8.49
N PRO A 14 -19.10 4.89 7.66
CA PRO A 14 -19.14 5.23 6.25
C PRO A 14 -19.96 6.52 6.06
N PHE A 15 -19.35 7.51 5.40
CA PHE A 15 -20.08 8.57 4.72
C PHE A 15 -20.92 7.95 3.59
N ALA A 16 -22.19 7.70 3.87
CA ALA A 16 -23.18 7.35 2.86
C ALA A 16 -23.66 8.61 2.14
N GLY A 17 -22.94 9.04 1.10
CA GLY A 17 -23.46 9.93 0.07
C GLY A 17 -24.13 9.10 -1.03
N GLN A 18 -25.45 9.03 -1.02
CA GLN A 18 -26.24 8.40 -2.08
C GLN A 18 -26.17 9.23 -3.38
N VAL A 19 -25.52 8.69 -4.41
CA VAL A 19 -25.76 9.07 -5.81
C VAL A 19 -26.47 7.90 -6.47
N TYR A 20 -27.77 8.08 -6.74
CA TYR A 20 -28.62 7.11 -7.42
C TYR A 20 -28.30 7.13 -8.93
N GLY A 21 -27.36 6.29 -9.36
CA GLY A 21 -27.08 6.01 -10.78
C GLY A 21 -27.69 4.67 -11.18
N LYS A 22 -28.79 4.72 -11.94
CA LYS A 22 -29.49 3.56 -12.49
C LYS A 22 -28.67 2.97 -13.65
N ALA A 23 -27.98 1.85 -13.42
CA ALA A 23 -27.29 1.08 -14.45
C ALA A 23 -27.99 -0.26 -14.71
N VAL A 24 -28.32 -0.48 -15.98
CA VAL A 24 -28.89 -1.69 -16.55
C VAL A 24 -27.79 -2.75 -16.66
N ASN A 25 -27.97 -3.90 -16.02
CA ASN A 25 -27.05 -5.03 -16.13
C ASN A 25 -27.48 -5.96 -17.28
N HIS A 26 -26.61 -6.10 -18.28
CA HIS A 26 -26.54 -7.27 -19.15
C HIS A 26 -25.25 -8.05 -18.81
N ALA A 27 -25.35 -9.37 -18.92
CA ALA A 27 -24.53 -10.37 -18.25
C ALA A 27 -23.14 -10.65 -18.84
N THR A 28 -22.33 -11.29 -17.98
CA THR A 28 -21.34 -12.36 -18.24
C THR A 28 -20.06 -12.09 -19.04
N GLY A 29 -18.92 -12.40 -18.42
CA GLY A 29 -17.68 -12.77 -19.12
C GLY A 29 -16.43 -12.59 -18.27
N GLY A 30 -15.94 -13.66 -17.65
CA GLY A 30 -14.59 -13.71 -17.07
C GLY A 30 -13.52 -13.86 -18.15
N GLY A 31 -12.36 -13.24 -17.95
CA GLY A 31 -11.22 -13.39 -18.84
C GLY A 31 -10.01 -12.55 -18.42
N SER A 32 -8.90 -13.24 -18.22
CA SER A 32 -7.51 -12.82 -17.95
C SER A 32 -7.12 -11.37 -18.23
N GLY A 33 -6.41 -10.81 -17.25
CA GLY A 33 -5.68 -9.57 -17.35
C GLY A 33 -4.62 -9.61 -18.45
N SER A 34 -4.78 -8.71 -19.41
CA SER A 34 -3.73 -8.16 -20.23
C SER A 34 -3.76 -6.66 -19.99
N GLY A 35 -2.63 -6.10 -19.53
CA GLY A 35 -2.48 -4.67 -19.28
C GLY A 35 -2.72 -3.89 -20.56
N THR A 36 -3.88 -3.27 -20.67
CA THR A 36 -4.14 -2.21 -21.61
C THR A 36 -3.98 -0.90 -20.85
N ASP A 37 -3.00 -0.10 -21.28
CA ASP A 37 -2.90 1.31 -20.95
C ASP A 37 -4.27 1.94 -21.21
N THR A 38 -4.97 2.22 -20.11
CA THR A 38 -6.25 2.91 -20.17
C THR A 38 -5.89 4.38 -20.32
N THR A 39 -5.66 4.80 -21.55
CA THR A 39 -5.59 6.22 -21.90
C THR A 39 -6.97 6.80 -21.60
N ILE A 40 -7.10 7.41 -20.42
CA ILE A 40 -8.32 8.12 -20.01
C ILE A 40 -8.39 9.38 -20.87
N THR A 41 -9.07 9.26 -22.01
CA THR A 41 -9.41 10.39 -22.87
C THR A 41 -10.53 11.16 -22.17
N PHE A 42 -10.20 12.26 -21.51
CA PHE A 42 -11.20 13.13 -20.91
C PHE A 42 -12.04 13.78 -22.01
N PRO A 43 -13.39 13.80 -21.88
CA PRO A 43 -14.24 14.51 -22.83
C PRO A 43 -13.92 16.01 -22.74
N VAL A 44 -13.59 16.59 -23.89
CA VAL A 44 -13.41 18.02 -24.07
C VAL A 44 -14.70 18.73 -23.63
N SER A 45 -14.51 19.76 -22.80
CA SER A 45 -15.52 20.56 -22.12
C SER A 45 -16.64 21.03 -23.05
N LEU A 46 -17.88 20.64 -22.74
CA LEU A 46 -19.13 21.07 -23.39
C LEU A 46 -19.50 22.54 -23.06
N SER A 47 -18.69 23.24 -22.27
CA SER A 47 -18.97 24.60 -21.78
C SER A 47 -18.43 25.72 -22.67
N ASP A 48 -17.61 25.40 -23.68
CA ASP A 48 -16.99 26.42 -24.56
C ASP A 48 -17.96 26.96 -25.64
N GLU A 49 -18.91 26.16 -26.14
CA GLU A 49 -19.65 26.54 -27.34
C GLU A 49 -20.65 27.70 -27.16
N LEU A 50 -21.23 27.89 -25.97
CA LEU A 50 -22.17 28.99 -25.74
C LEU A 50 -21.48 30.35 -25.50
N GLY A 51 -20.30 30.36 -24.88
CA GLY A 51 -19.57 31.60 -24.57
C GLY A 51 -18.90 32.22 -25.80
N GLU A 52 -18.40 31.39 -26.72
CA GLU A 52 -17.64 31.86 -27.87
C GLU A 52 -18.48 32.63 -28.89
N SER A 53 -19.77 32.30 -29.05
CA SER A 53 -20.68 33.01 -29.97
C SER A 53 -20.94 34.47 -29.54
N SER A 54 -21.10 34.71 -28.24
CA SER A 54 -21.31 36.07 -27.70
C SER A 54 -20.03 36.89 -27.76
N ILE A 55 -18.88 36.28 -27.46
CA ILE A 55 -17.56 36.93 -27.54
C ILE A 55 -17.24 37.33 -28.97
N THR A 56 -17.45 36.42 -29.93
CA THR A 56 -17.17 36.69 -31.35
C THR A 56 -18.06 37.79 -31.90
N SER A 57 -19.34 37.84 -31.52
CA SER A 57 -20.25 38.93 -31.88
C SER A 57 -19.82 40.28 -31.31
N LEU A 58 -19.52 40.34 -30.01
CA LEU A 58 -19.14 41.59 -29.33
C LEU A 58 -17.78 42.10 -29.82
N THR A 59 -16.81 41.20 -29.98
CA THR A 59 -15.48 41.52 -30.53
C THR A 59 -15.61 42.05 -31.95
N ARG A 60 -16.44 41.41 -32.80
CA ARG A 60 -16.67 41.87 -34.18
C ARG A 60 -17.32 43.24 -34.25
N SER A 61 -18.21 43.57 -33.31
CA SER A 61 -18.82 44.89 -33.21
C SER A 61 -17.79 45.98 -32.85
N LEU A 62 -16.80 45.64 -32.02
CA LEU A 62 -15.73 46.52 -31.55
C LEU A 62 -14.48 46.55 -32.45
N THR A 63 -14.43 45.78 -33.54
CA THR A 63 -13.27 45.77 -34.47
C THR A 63 -13.67 46.14 -35.91
N ARG A 64 -14.62 47.06 -36.08
CA ARG A 64 -15.18 47.42 -37.41
C ARG A 64 -14.23 48.20 -38.30
N SER A 65 -13.30 48.96 -37.72
CA SER A 65 -12.20 49.63 -38.44
C SER A 65 -10.88 49.40 -37.72
N GLU A 66 -9.77 49.65 -38.41
CA GLU A 66 -8.40 49.49 -37.85
C GLU A 66 -8.25 50.26 -36.53
N CYS A 67 -8.72 51.51 -36.51
CA CYS A 67 -8.79 52.35 -35.31
C CYS A 67 -9.50 51.67 -34.12
N HIS A 68 -10.64 51.01 -34.37
CA HIS A 68 -11.36 50.30 -33.32
C HIS A 68 -10.64 49.01 -32.91
N ALA A 69 -10.00 48.32 -33.85
CA ALA A 69 -9.24 47.10 -33.56
C ALA A 69 -8.07 47.37 -32.61
N ASP A 70 -7.34 48.48 -32.79
CA ASP A 70 -6.22 48.86 -31.91
C ASP A 70 -6.70 49.14 -30.49
N ILE A 71 -7.82 49.87 -30.34
CA ILE A 71 -8.44 50.12 -29.04
C ILE A 71 -8.94 48.83 -28.39
N ALA A 72 -9.53 47.91 -29.18
CA ALA A 72 -9.99 46.61 -28.68
C ALA A 72 -8.84 45.75 -28.16
N VAL A 73 -7.65 45.82 -28.78
CA VAL A 73 -6.42 45.18 -28.28
C VAL A 73 -5.99 45.80 -26.95
N ALA A 74 -5.96 47.13 -26.85
CA ALA A 74 -5.62 47.84 -25.61
C ALA A 74 -6.62 47.53 -24.47
N LEU A 75 -7.91 47.42 -24.80
CA LEU A 75 -8.96 47.01 -23.88
C LEU A 75 -8.71 45.58 -23.36
N LYS A 76 -8.42 44.63 -24.25
CA LYS A 76 -8.10 43.25 -23.87
C LYS A 76 -6.89 43.15 -22.95
N HIS A 77 -5.87 43.96 -23.18
CA HIS A 77 -4.70 44.03 -22.31
C HIS A 77 -5.03 44.65 -20.93
N SER A 78 -5.75 45.77 -20.93
CA SER A 78 -6.14 46.48 -19.71
C SER A 78 -7.05 45.62 -18.81
N CYS A 79 -7.97 44.84 -19.39
CA CYS A 79 -8.80 43.88 -18.67
C CYS A 79 -8.01 42.74 -18.02
N LYS A 80 -6.84 42.39 -18.57
CA LYS A 80 -6.00 41.31 -18.01
C LYS A 80 -5.22 41.75 -16.77
N GLN A 81 -4.79 43.02 -16.72
CA GLN A 81 -3.92 43.55 -15.67
C GLN A 81 -4.64 43.90 -14.36
N GLY A 82 -5.93 44.27 -14.39
CA GLY A 82 -6.68 44.69 -13.18
C GLY A 82 -6.90 43.59 -12.12
N SER A 83 -6.60 42.33 -12.43
CA SER A 83 -6.99 41.18 -11.59
C SER A 83 -6.08 40.89 -10.39
N GLU A 84 -4.94 41.59 -10.24
CA GLU A 84 -3.97 41.31 -9.17
C GLU A 84 -4.28 42.03 -7.84
N GLY A 85 -5.19 43.01 -7.83
CA GLY A 85 -5.45 43.89 -6.66
C GLY A 85 -6.79 43.70 -5.93
N GLY A 86 -7.60 42.70 -6.28
CA GLY A 86 -8.91 42.45 -5.64
C GLY A 86 -10.09 43.25 -6.22
N GLU A 87 -9.85 44.27 -7.03
CA GLU A 87 -10.89 44.89 -7.87
C GLU A 87 -10.99 44.16 -9.21
N SER A 88 -11.97 43.27 -9.33
CA SER A 88 -12.29 42.59 -10.59
C SER A 88 -12.81 43.59 -11.63
N GLY A 89 -12.01 43.86 -12.66
CA GLY A 89 -12.41 44.60 -13.86
C GLY A 89 -11.56 45.83 -14.17
N LEU A 90 -12.01 46.61 -15.14
CA LEU A 90 -11.44 47.93 -15.44
C LEU A 90 -11.93 48.96 -14.41
N THR A 91 -11.02 49.84 -13.99
CA THR A 91 -11.38 51.04 -13.22
C THR A 91 -12.36 51.91 -14.02
N GLU A 92 -13.25 52.61 -13.32
CA GLU A 92 -14.24 53.49 -13.97
C GLU A 92 -13.59 54.54 -14.87
N LEU A 93 -12.45 55.10 -14.46
CA LEU A 93 -11.66 56.03 -15.27
C LEU A 93 -11.21 55.38 -16.58
N ARG A 94 -10.70 54.16 -16.53
CA ARG A 94 -10.19 53.46 -17.71
C ARG A 94 -11.32 53.03 -18.66
N LYS A 95 -12.49 52.66 -18.13
CA LYS A 95 -13.69 52.38 -18.93
C LYS A 95 -14.09 53.62 -19.76
N ARG A 96 -14.09 54.79 -19.13
CA ARG A 96 -14.38 56.07 -19.79
C ARG A 96 -13.35 56.41 -20.85
N ASP A 97 -12.05 56.25 -20.57
CA ASP A 97 -10.99 56.50 -21.56
C ASP A 97 -11.16 55.68 -22.84
N ILE A 98 -11.44 54.39 -22.67
CA ILE A 98 -11.60 53.46 -23.79
C ILE A 98 -12.86 53.81 -24.58
N ALA A 99 -13.97 54.10 -23.90
CA ALA A 99 -15.21 54.51 -24.54
C ALA A 99 -15.05 55.84 -25.30
N ILE A 100 -14.37 56.83 -24.73
CA ILE A 100 -14.04 58.10 -25.41
C ILE A 100 -13.20 57.82 -26.67
N SER A 101 -12.20 56.96 -26.57
CA SER A 101 -11.32 56.61 -27.71
C SER A 101 -12.12 55.95 -28.84
N PHE A 102 -13.04 55.02 -28.52
CA PHE A 102 -13.92 54.41 -29.51
C PHE A 102 -14.86 55.43 -30.16
N THR A 103 -15.45 56.34 -29.37
CA THR A 103 -16.28 57.43 -29.90
C THR A 103 -15.49 58.30 -30.87
N ILE A 104 -14.25 58.68 -30.53
CA ILE A 104 -13.39 59.48 -31.41
C ILE A 104 -13.07 58.72 -32.70
N CYS A 105 -12.73 57.42 -32.63
CA CYS A 105 -12.56 56.59 -33.82
C CYS A 105 -13.80 56.61 -34.72
N SER A 106 -14.99 56.51 -34.14
CA SER A 106 -16.26 56.53 -34.86
C SER A 106 -16.48 57.89 -35.55
N MET A 107 -16.24 59.00 -34.84
CA MET A 107 -16.33 60.35 -35.39
C MET A 107 -15.37 60.55 -36.57
N GLN A 108 -14.10 60.13 -36.41
CA GLN A 108 -13.09 60.23 -37.47
C GLN A 108 -13.45 59.37 -38.69
N SER A 109 -13.93 58.15 -38.47
CA SER A 109 -14.38 57.25 -39.53
C SER A 109 -15.58 57.83 -40.29
N ALA A 110 -16.42 58.61 -39.61
CA ALA A 110 -17.55 59.34 -40.20
C ALA A 110 -17.18 60.73 -40.78
N LEU A 111 -15.89 61.09 -40.79
CA LEU A 111 -15.38 62.39 -41.22
C LEU A 111 -15.98 63.59 -40.45
N GLN A 112 -16.39 63.36 -39.20
CA GLN A 112 -16.87 64.40 -38.30
C GLN A 112 -15.71 65.10 -37.58
N HIS A 113 -15.92 66.37 -37.21
CA HIS A 113 -14.94 67.12 -36.43
C HIS A 113 -14.88 66.60 -34.98
N VAL A 114 -13.69 66.16 -34.56
CA VAL A 114 -13.43 65.74 -33.17
C VAL A 114 -13.22 66.99 -32.29
N PRO A 115 -13.91 67.10 -31.14
CA PRO A 115 -13.71 68.21 -30.21
C PRO A 115 -12.25 68.31 -29.75
N VAL A 116 -11.71 69.53 -29.68
CA VAL A 116 -10.32 69.77 -29.29
C VAL A 116 -10.04 69.32 -27.85
N GLU A 117 -11.06 69.37 -26.99
CA GLU A 117 -11.03 68.89 -25.61
C GLU A 117 -10.78 67.38 -25.52
N CYS A 118 -11.08 66.63 -26.58
CA CYS A 118 -10.92 65.18 -26.67
C CYS A 118 -9.61 64.74 -27.35
N SER A 119 -8.75 65.68 -27.73
CA SER A 119 -7.52 65.41 -28.51
C SER A 119 -6.55 64.41 -27.87
N SER A 120 -6.54 64.29 -26.54
CA SER A 120 -5.70 63.33 -25.80
C SER A 120 -6.09 61.86 -26.01
N TRP A 121 -7.33 61.59 -26.43
CA TRP A 121 -7.81 60.23 -26.71
C TRP A 121 -7.82 59.92 -28.21
N ASN A 122 -7.19 60.76 -29.03
CA ASN A 122 -7.07 60.50 -30.45
C ASN A 122 -6.08 59.34 -30.69
N PRO A 123 -6.51 58.21 -31.26
CA PRO A 123 -5.65 57.06 -31.51
C PRO A 123 -4.55 57.35 -32.54
N ALA A 124 -4.71 58.35 -33.41
CA ALA A 124 -3.64 58.79 -34.29
C ALA A 124 -2.41 59.34 -33.54
N ASN A 125 -2.60 59.79 -32.31
CA ASN A 125 -1.51 60.24 -31.42
C ASN A 125 -0.85 59.08 -30.66
N TYR A 126 -1.43 57.87 -30.69
CA TYR A 126 -0.82 56.65 -30.15
C TYR A 126 0.23 56.03 -31.09
N ASN A 127 0.52 56.69 -32.22
CA ASN A 127 1.60 56.32 -33.12
C ASN A 127 2.98 56.64 -32.53
N VAL A 128 3.42 55.85 -31.54
CA VAL A 128 4.83 55.76 -31.15
C VAL A 128 5.15 54.33 -30.78
N GLY A 129 5.88 53.66 -31.67
CA GLY A 129 6.98 52.77 -31.33
C GLY A 129 6.64 51.47 -30.59
N THR A 130 6.81 50.39 -31.33
CA THR A 130 7.16 49.04 -30.88
C THR A 130 8.39 49.00 -29.95
N ASP A 131 8.29 49.55 -28.74
CA ASP A 131 9.14 49.15 -27.63
C ASP A 131 8.22 48.79 -26.46
N GLU A 132 8.06 47.49 -26.24
CA GLU A 132 7.33 46.85 -25.12
C GLU A 132 7.93 47.16 -23.74
N SER A 133 8.85 48.11 -23.66
CA SER A 133 9.46 48.58 -22.43
C SER A 133 9.20 50.07 -22.28
N ASP A 134 8.42 50.41 -21.26
CA ASP A 134 8.50 51.73 -20.61
C ASP A 134 7.61 52.87 -21.14
N GLN A 135 6.45 52.57 -21.73
CA GLN A 135 5.30 53.47 -21.50
C GLN A 135 4.73 53.19 -20.12
N MET A 136 5.46 53.73 -19.14
CA MET A 136 5.02 54.05 -17.80
C MET A 136 3.69 54.82 -17.88
N TYR A 137 2.58 54.07 -17.86
CA TYR A 137 1.32 54.61 -17.39
C TYR A 137 1.61 55.21 -15.99
N PRO A 138 1.18 56.45 -15.71
CA PRO A 138 1.47 57.11 -14.45
C PRO A 138 0.73 56.36 -13.35
N GLY A 139 1.43 55.43 -12.72
CA GLY A 139 0.81 54.43 -11.89
C GLY A 139 1.86 53.66 -11.14
N THR A 140 2.65 54.39 -10.33
CA THR A 140 3.16 53.98 -9.00
C THR A 140 4.27 54.95 -8.57
N ASP A 141 3.94 56.18 -8.22
CA ASP A 141 4.61 56.88 -7.10
C ASP A 141 3.92 58.23 -6.83
N ASP A 142 3.27 58.32 -5.66
CA ASP A 142 2.95 59.54 -4.90
C ASP A 142 2.34 60.76 -5.64
N GLY A 143 1.38 60.55 -6.55
CA GLY A 143 0.78 61.62 -7.37
C GLY A 143 -0.74 61.65 -7.42
N SER A 144 -1.44 61.95 -6.32
CA SER A 144 -2.90 62.18 -6.33
C SER A 144 -3.33 63.28 -7.31
N SER A 145 -2.41 64.22 -7.61
CA SER A 145 -2.55 65.31 -8.58
C SER A 145 -2.88 64.83 -10.00
N ASP A 146 -2.29 63.72 -10.46
CA ASP A 146 -2.38 63.33 -11.86
C ASP A 146 -3.73 62.66 -12.20
N VAL A 147 -4.31 61.96 -11.23
CA VAL A 147 -5.62 61.31 -11.38
C VAL A 147 -6.74 62.37 -11.48
N GLU A 148 -6.68 63.40 -10.63
CA GLU A 148 -7.66 64.51 -10.66
C GLU A 148 -7.61 65.27 -11.98
N HIS A 149 -6.40 65.57 -12.48
CA HIS A 149 -6.23 66.27 -13.74
C HIS A 149 -6.70 65.44 -14.96
N LEU A 150 -6.45 64.12 -14.96
CA LEU A 150 -7.01 63.23 -15.98
C LEU A 150 -8.54 63.21 -15.94
N GLN A 151 -9.12 63.16 -14.76
CA GLN A 151 -10.57 63.18 -14.57
C GLN A 151 -11.19 64.51 -15.02
N GLU A 152 -10.52 65.65 -14.80
CA GLU A 152 -10.95 66.96 -15.29
C GLU A 152 -10.94 67.01 -16.82
N LYS A 153 -9.87 66.52 -17.45
CA LYS A 153 -9.81 66.41 -18.92
C LYS A 153 -10.90 65.50 -19.48
N GLN A 154 -11.15 64.35 -18.84
CA GLN A 154 -12.24 63.45 -19.22
C GLN A 154 -13.57 64.19 -19.14
N THR A 155 -13.81 64.91 -18.05
CA THR A 155 -15.06 65.66 -17.84
C THR A 155 -15.26 66.74 -18.90
N SER A 156 -14.20 67.43 -19.29
CA SER A 156 -14.22 68.43 -20.36
C SER A 156 -14.54 67.81 -21.72
N CYS A 157 -13.87 66.72 -22.08
CA CYS A 157 -14.14 65.97 -23.32
C CYS A 157 -15.58 65.40 -23.34
N LEU A 158 -16.01 64.75 -22.26
CA LEU A 158 -17.38 64.23 -22.13
C LEU A 158 -18.42 65.34 -22.21
N GLY A 159 -18.14 66.52 -21.65
CA GLY A 159 -18.97 67.70 -21.78
C GLY A 159 -19.12 68.16 -23.23
N ALA A 160 -18.06 68.04 -24.04
CA ALA A 160 -18.12 68.31 -25.47
C ALA A 160 -18.91 67.24 -26.25
N ILE A 161 -18.67 65.95 -25.96
CA ILE A 161 -19.41 64.83 -26.58
C ILE A 161 -20.91 64.93 -26.28
N HIS A 162 -21.29 65.30 -25.04
CA HIS A 162 -22.68 65.43 -24.60
C HIS A 162 -23.45 66.54 -25.35
N ARG A 163 -22.77 67.48 -26.02
CA ARG A 163 -23.43 68.49 -26.87
C ARG A 163 -24.03 67.90 -28.14
N SER A 164 -23.61 66.71 -28.55
CA SER A 164 -24.14 65.97 -29.70
C SER A 164 -24.91 64.72 -29.24
N PRO A 165 -26.24 64.66 -29.41
CA PRO A 165 -27.04 63.48 -29.03
C PRO A 165 -26.57 62.19 -29.70
N GLN A 166 -26.09 62.27 -30.94
CA GLN A 166 -25.59 61.13 -31.70
C GLN A 166 -24.29 60.58 -31.08
N GLU A 167 -23.32 61.45 -30.79
CA GLU A 167 -22.04 61.03 -30.22
C GLU A 167 -22.16 60.57 -28.77
N TRP A 168 -23.07 61.18 -28.01
CA TRP A 168 -23.41 60.72 -26.67
C TRP A 168 -24.01 59.31 -26.67
N SER A 169 -24.88 59.00 -27.64
CA SER A 169 -25.42 57.65 -27.81
C SER A 169 -24.32 56.64 -28.13
N SER A 170 -23.43 56.98 -29.08
CA SER A 170 -22.28 56.15 -29.44
C SER A 170 -21.35 55.88 -28.25
N TYR A 171 -21.04 56.93 -27.47
CA TYR A 171 -20.25 56.81 -26.25
C TYR A 171 -20.88 55.84 -25.23
N ASN A 172 -22.18 55.96 -24.95
CA ASN A 172 -22.84 55.06 -24.01
C ASN A 172 -22.86 53.60 -24.50
N ALA A 173 -23.04 53.40 -25.81
CA ALA A 173 -22.94 52.08 -26.42
C ALA A 173 -21.54 51.49 -26.23
N PHE A 174 -20.48 52.24 -26.55
CA PHE A 174 -19.10 51.77 -26.38
C PHE A 174 -18.71 51.56 -24.92
N LEU A 175 -19.22 52.38 -24.00
CA LEU A 175 -18.99 52.20 -22.56
C LEU A 175 -19.60 50.88 -22.05
N SER A 176 -20.84 50.60 -22.46
CA SER A 176 -21.52 49.34 -22.15
C SER A 176 -20.79 48.15 -22.79
N ASP A 177 -20.51 48.21 -24.09
CA ASP A 177 -19.88 47.12 -24.84
C ASP A 177 -18.48 46.79 -24.31
N SER A 178 -17.69 47.83 -23.99
CA SER A 178 -16.35 47.65 -23.41
C SER A 178 -16.41 47.01 -22.03
N THR A 179 -17.38 47.40 -21.20
CA THR A 179 -17.60 46.83 -19.87
C THR A 179 -18.03 45.36 -19.96
N GLN A 180 -18.98 45.05 -20.83
CA GLN A 180 -19.44 43.68 -21.09
C GLN A 180 -18.30 42.81 -21.62
N LEU A 181 -17.53 43.30 -22.60
CA LEU A 181 -16.40 42.55 -23.14
C LEU A 181 -15.37 42.26 -22.04
N CYS A 182 -15.11 43.23 -21.17
CA CYS A 182 -14.16 43.04 -20.07
C CYS A 182 -14.60 41.96 -19.10
N HIS A 183 -15.87 41.97 -18.67
CA HIS A 183 -16.41 40.93 -17.80
C HIS A 183 -16.32 39.54 -18.43
N VAL A 184 -16.60 39.42 -19.72
CA VAL A 184 -16.52 38.13 -20.41
C VAL A 184 -15.06 37.66 -20.56
N LEU A 185 -14.14 38.56 -20.88
CA LEU A 185 -12.71 38.25 -20.94
C LEU A 185 -12.15 37.84 -19.58
N GLU A 186 -12.58 38.49 -18.51
CA GLU A 186 -12.22 38.12 -17.14
C GLU A 186 -12.79 36.74 -16.78
N ALA A 187 -14.07 36.50 -17.06
CA ALA A 187 -14.70 35.21 -16.82
C ALA A 187 -13.97 34.07 -17.55
N ARG A 188 -13.58 34.29 -18.82
CA ARG A 188 -12.77 33.32 -19.58
C ARG A 188 -11.41 33.10 -18.93
N LYS A 189 -10.70 34.16 -18.54
CA LYS A 189 -9.41 34.05 -17.82
C LYS A 189 -9.56 33.26 -16.52
N GLN A 190 -10.61 33.52 -15.73
CA GLN A 190 -10.89 32.80 -14.50
C GLN A 190 -11.20 31.32 -14.77
N ALA A 191 -11.97 31.02 -15.83
CA ALA A 191 -12.24 29.66 -16.26
C ALA A 191 -10.95 28.93 -16.67
N ASP A 192 -10.06 29.57 -17.43
CA ASP A 192 -8.76 29.01 -17.84
C ASP A 192 -7.86 28.73 -16.62
N ILE A 193 -7.82 29.65 -15.66
CA ILE A 193 -7.08 29.46 -14.39
C ILE A 193 -7.67 28.31 -13.59
N ALA A 194 -9.00 28.24 -13.46
CA ALA A 194 -9.68 27.16 -12.76
C ALA A 194 -9.42 25.80 -13.43
N HIS A 195 -9.48 25.75 -14.76
CA HIS A 195 -9.18 24.56 -15.55
C HIS A 195 -7.72 24.12 -15.36
N SER A 196 -6.77 25.05 -15.47
CA SER A 196 -5.34 24.78 -15.22
C SER A 196 -5.10 24.25 -13.80
N ARG A 197 -5.71 24.87 -12.78
CA ARG A 197 -5.64 24.38 -11.38
C ARG A 197 -6.24 22.98 -11.23
N TYR A 198 -7.36 22.71 -11.91
CA TYR A 198 -7.99 21.38 -11.89
C TYR A 198 -7.09 20.33 -12.54
N VAL A 199 -6.51 20.61 -13.70
CA VAL A 199 -5.57 19.71 -14.39
C VAL A 199 -4.33 19.45 -13.54
N ASN A 200 -3.74 20.48 -12.94
CA ASN A 200 -2.59 20.31 -12.06
C ASN A 200 -2.95 19.43 -10.85
N ALA A 201 -4.10 19.68 -10.21
CA ALA A 201 -4.56 18.89 -9.07
C ALA A 201 -4.92 17.43 -9.44
N THR A 202 -5.45 17.18 -10.64
CA THR A 202 -5.72 15.81 -11.09
C THR A 202 -4.44 15.06 -11.42
N MET A 203 -3.43 15.72 -11.99
CA MET A 203 -2.11 15.12 -12.21
C MET A 203 -1.46 14.69 -10.89
N GLU A 204 -1.51 15.53 -9.86
CA GLU A 204 -1.00 15.17 -8.52
C GLU A 204 -1.73 13.96 -7.92
N LYS A 205 -3.07 13.90 -8.07
CA LYS A 205 -3.86 12.74 -7.62
C LYS A 205 -3.51 11.46 -8.38
N ILE A 206 -3.31 11.53 -9.69
CA ILE A 206 -2.90 10.38 -10.50
C ILE A 206 -1.51 9.89 -10.06
N ALA A 207 -0.56 10.80 -9.85
CA ALA A 207 0.77 10.46 -9.35
C ALA A 207 0.71 9.79 -7.97
N PHE A 208 -0.16 10.29 -7.07
CA PHE A 208 -0.38 9.69 -5.76
C PHE A 208 -0.97 8.27 -5.85
N LEU A 209 -1.97 8.05 -6.71
CA LEU A 209 -2.55 6.73 -6.93
C LEU A 209 -1.52 5.74 -7.48
N ASP A 210 -0.69 6.16 -8.43
CA ASP A 210 0.38 5.32 -8.98
C ASP A 210 1.41 4.95 -7.89
N HIS A 211 1.78 5.90 -7.04
CA HIS A 211 2.65 5.63 -5.90
C HIS A 211 2.05 4.61 -4.93
N MET A 212 0.77 4.74 -4.58
CA MET A 212 0.08 3.76 -3.70
C MET A 212 0.03 2.37 -4.34
N LYS A 213 -0.32 2.28 -5.63
CA LYS A 213 -0.34 1.03 -6.38
C LYS A 213 1.03 0.35 -6.38
N LYS A 214 2.11 1.12 -6.60
CA LYS A 214 3.48 0.61 -6.54
C LYS A 214 3.84 0.08 -5.14
N ARG A 215 3.45 0.81 -4.09
CA ARG A 215 3.67 0.39 -2.70
C ARG A 215 2.94 -0.91 -2.38
N GLU A 216 1.68 -1.04 -2.80
CA GLU A 216 0.88 -2.26 -2.62
C GLU A 216 1.50 -3.46 -3.34
N MET A 217 1.94 -3.28 -4.60
CA MET A 217 2.62 -4.35 -5.35
C MET A 217 3.91 -4.81 -4.66
N VAL A 218 4.69 -3.88 -4.11
CA VAL A 218 5.88 -4.23 -3.32
C VAL A 218 5.49 -4.99 -2.05
N GLN A 219 4.43 -4.56 -1.36
CA GLN A 219 3.95 -5.25 -0.16
C GLN A 219 3.48 -6.69 -0.48
N LEU A 220 2.63 -6.87 -1.48
CA LEU A 220 2.18 -8.18 -1.94
C LEU A 220 3.36 -9.08 -2.34
N SER A 221 4.39 -8.53 -2.97
CA SER A 221 5.59 -9.31 -3.31
C SER A 221 6.37 -9.78 -2.07
N ARG A 222 6.40 -8.97 -1.00
CA ARG A 222 7.02 -9.33 0.27
C ARG A 222 6.21 -10.38 1.02
N GLU A 223 4.89 -10.21 1.06
CA GLU A 223 3.97 -11.17 1.69
C GLU A 223 4.07 -12.54 1.03
N ARG A 224 4.06 -12.61 -0.32
CA ARG A 224 4.25 -13.89 -1.04
C ARG A 224 5.59 -14.56 -0.75
N LYS A 225 6.68 -13.78 -0.63
CA LYS A 225 7.99 -14.32 -0.26
C LYS A 225 7.97 -14.89 1.15
N LEU A 226 7.43 -14.15 2.10
CA LEU A 226 7.31 -14.60 3.48
C LEU A 226 6.44 -15.85 3.61
N GLU A 227 5.33 -15.92 2.87
CA GLU A 227 4.48 -17.11 2.79
C GLU A 227 5.26 -18.32 2.24
N SER A 228 6.02 -18.15 1.16
CA SER A 228 6.85 -19.22 0.60
C SER A 228 7.94 -19.72 1.57
N GLU A 229 8.59 -18.80 2.31
CA GLU A 229 9.60 -19.15 3.32
C GLU A 229 8.97 -19.87 4.51
N LEU A 230 7.77 -19.46 4.93
CA LEU A 230 7.04 -20.10 6.02
C LEU A 230 6.59 -21.51 5.62
N ASP A 231 6.13 -21.69 4.39
CA ASP A 231 5.76 -23.01 3.85
C ASP A 231 6.96 -23.95 3.73
N GLU A 232 8.13 -23.43 3.33
CA GLU A 232 9.39 -24.18 3.31
C GLU A 232 9.79 -24.62 4.71
N ARG A 233 9.84 -23.70 5.68
CA ARG A 233 10.15 -24.04 7.08
C ARG A 233 9.14 -25.01 7.70
N SER A 234 7.87 -24.89 7.34
CA SER A 234 6.81 -25.81 7.78
C SER A 234 7.05 -27.23 7.25
N ARG A 235 7.51 -27.36 6.00
CA ARG A 235 7.92 -28.66 5.43
C ARG A 235 9.14 -29.22 6.16
N ASP A 236 10.17 -28.42 6.38
CA ASP A 236 11.38 -28.84 7.10
C ASP A 236 11.07 -29.32 8.52
N LEU A 237 10.19 -28.61 9.25
CA LEU A 237 9.75 -29.01 10.57
C LEU A 237 8.96 -30.33 10.58
N ARG A 238 8.11 -30.56 9.56
CA ARG A 238 7.40 -31.84 9.41
C ARG A 238 8.38 -32.98 9.12
N GLU A 239 9.37 -32.74 8.29
CA GLU A 239 10.39 -33.73 7.98
C GLU A 239 11.24 -34.06 9.21
N ALA A 240 11.74 -33.05 9.92
CA ALA A 240 12.46 -33.19 11.18
C ALA A 240 11.65 -33.96 12.23
N SER A 241 10.36 -33.62 12.38
CA SER A 241 9.44 -34.33 13.27
C SER A 241 9.32 -35.81 12.90
N SER A 242 9.23 -36.13 11.61
CA SER A 242 9.18 -37.52 11.14
C SER A 242 10.45 -38.32 11.49
N TYR A 243 11.63 -37.70 11.40
CA TYR A 243 12.88 -38.33 11.84
C TYR A 243 12.90 -38.58 13.35
N VAL A 244 12.38 -37.64 14.15
CA VAL A 244 12.30 -37.83 15.62
C VAL A 244 11.36 -38.99 15.97
N VAL A 245 10.20 -39.07 15.31
CA VAL A 245 9.25 -40.19 15.52
C VAL A 245 9.89 -41.53 15.11
N PHE A 246 10.61 -41.56 13.98
CA PHE A 246 11.34 -42.76 13.55
C PHE A 246 12.43 -43.16 14.56
N ALA A 247 13.24 -42.21 15.02
CA ALA A 247 14.28 -42.45 16.00
C ALA A 247 13.70 -42.94 17.33
N GLN A 248 12.59 -42.35 17.78
CA GLN A 248 11.87 -42.79 18.97
C GLN A 248 11.40 -44.24 18.85
N LYS A 249 10.79 -44.59 17.71
CA LYS A 249 10.35 -45.98 17.46
C LYS A 249 11.54 -46.95 17.47
N LYS A 250 12.64 -46.59 16.81
CA LYS A 250 13.84 -47.43 16.81
C LYS A 250 14.41 -47.63 18.22
N LEU A 251 14.46 -46.59 19.04
CA LEU A 251 14.89 -46.69 20.44
C LEU A 251 13.95 -47.60 21.26
N GLN A 252 12.64 -47.54 20.99
CA GLN A 252 11.67 -48.43 21.63
C GLN A 252 11.91 -49.89 21.25
N ASP A 253 12.12 -50.17 19.96
CA ASP A 253 12.44 -51.52 19.46
C ASP A 253 13.76 -52.04 20.07
N ASP A 254 14.80 -51.20 20.16
CA ASP A 254 16.08 -51.55 20.79
C ASP A 254 15.94 -51.83 22.30
N ILE A 255 15.09 -51.06 23.01
CA ILE A 255 14.78 -51.32 24.42
C ILE A 255 14.09 -52.67 24.58
N GLU A 256 13.10 -52.99 23.75
CA GLU A 256 12.38 -54.27 23.78
C GLU A 256 13.32 -55.45 23.55
N LEU A 257 14.16 -55.39 22.52
CA LEU A 257 15.19 -56.40 22.26
C LEU A 257 16.17 -56.57 23.45
N SER A 258 16.57 -55.46 24.08
CA SER A 258 17.45 -55.52 25.25
C SER A 258 16.78 -56.19 26.46
N LEU A 259 15.45 -56.08 26.59
CA LEU A 259 14.68 -56.74 27.64
C LEU A 259 14.59 -58.25 27.37
N GLU A 260 14.35 -58.65 26.12
CA GLU A 260 14.34 -60.06 25.71
C GLU A 260 15.71 -60.71 25.99
N LEU A 261 16.81 -60.09 25.54
CA LEU A 261 18.15 -60.60 25.77
C LEU A 261 18.50 -60.73 27.26
N ARG A 262 18.06 -59.77 28.09
CA ARG A 262 18.21 -59.86 29.56
C ARG A 262 17.40 -61.01 30.13
N GLN A 263 16.20 -61.26 29.63
CA GLN A 263 15.35 -62.35 30.09
C GLN A 263 15.94 -63.71 29.69
N ASP A 264 16.44 -63.85 28.46
CA ASP A 264 17.12 -65.05 27.99
C ASP A 264 18.38 -65.35 28.81
N LEU A 265 19.17 -64.32 29.10
CA LEU A 265 20.36 -64.46 29.94
C LEU A 265 19.98 -64.91 31.37
N ARG A 266 18.92 -64.35 31.96
CA ARG A 266 18.40 -64.82 33.27
C ARG A 266 17.95 -66.28 33.20
N ASN A 267 17.22 -66.66 32.15
CA ASN A 267 16.76 -68.04 31.96
C ASN A 267 17.94 -69.01 31.81
N ALA A 268 18.97 -68.63 31.04
CA ALA A 268 20.18 -69.42 30.88
C ALA A 268 20.93 -69.59 32.21
N PHE A 269 21.06 -68.52 33.01
CA PHE A 269 21.65 -68.62 34.35
C PHE A 269 20.85 -69.53 35.27
N HIS A 270 19.52 -69.40 35.27
CA HIS A 270 18.66 -70.25 36.09
C HIS A 270 18.74 -71.72 35.67
N LYS A 271 18.87 -71.99 34.37
CA LYS A 271 19.08 -73.34 33.83
C LYS A 271 20.43 -73.90 34.30
N LEU A 272 21.52 -73.14 34.13
CA LEU A 272 22.85 -73.53 34.61
C LEU A 272 22.85 -73.80 36.13
N GLU A 273 22.17 -72.97 36.91
CA GLU A 273 22.02 -73.17 38.35
C GLU A 273 21.24 -74.44 38.70
N SER A 274 20.16 -74.74 37.96
CA SER A 274 19.39 -75.97 38.14
C SER A 274 20.16 -77.23 37.74
N GLU A 275 20.91 -77.18 36.64
CA GLU A 275 21.78 -78.29 36.19
C GLU A 275 22.92 -78.50 37.17
N ARG A 276 23.52 -77.42 37.68
CA ARG A 276 24.53 -77.47 38.75
C ARG A 276 23.98 -78.19 39.98
N ILE A 277 22.80 -77.83 40.47
CA ILE A 277 22.16 -78.50 41.63
C ILE A 277 21.91 -79.98 41.32
N GLY A 278 21.37 -80.30 40.15
CA GLY A 278 21.12 -81.69 39.75
C GLY A 278 22.39 -82.55 39.66
N ILE A 279 23.50 -81.99 39.15
CA ILE A 279 24.81 -82.65 39.14
C ILE A 279 25.30 -82.89 40.57
N TRP A 280 25.17 -81.90 41.46
CA TRP A 280 25.52 -82.05 42.88
C TRP A 280 24.71 -83.13 43.58
N ASP A 281 23.39 -83.17 43.37
CA ASP A 281 22.52 -84.21 43.94
C ASP A 281 22.85 -85.60 43.40
N SER A 282 23.24 -85.71 42.12
CA SER A 282 23.70 -86.97 41.53
C SER A 282 25.04 -87.40 42.11
N PHE A 283 25.96 -86.46 42.28
CA PHE A 283 27.27 -86.71 42.87
C PHE A 283 27.15 -87.11 44.34
N GLU A 284 26.33 -86.41 45.13
CA GLU A 284 26.09 -86.74 46.53
C GLU A 284 25.48 -88.13 46.67
N ARG A 285 24.52 -88.50 45.81
CA ARG A 285 23.96 -89.86 45.77
C ARG A 285 25.00 -90.91 45.41
N ASP A 286 25.80 -90.71 44.35
CA ASP A 286 26.87 -91.65 43.97
C ASP A 286 27.89 -91.84 45.10
N VAL A 287 28.26 -90.76 45.80
CA VAL A 287 29.15 -90.84 46.97
C VAL A 287 28.51 -91.60 48.12
N LYS A 288 27.23 -91.35 48.43
CA LYS A 288 26.50 -92.10 49.47
C LYS A 288 26.39 -93.58 49.13
N ASP A 289 26.01 -93.90 47.90
CA ASP A 289 25.86 -95.29 47.44
C ASP A 289 27.21 -96.04 47.53
N ARG A 290 28.31 -95.41 47.09
CA ARG A 290 29.66 -95.98 47.24
C ARG A 290 30.08 -96.15 48.69
N LEU A 291 29.70 -95.22 49.58
CA LEU A 291 29.97 -95.32 51.01
C LEU A 291 29.18 -96.47 51.63
N PHE A 292 27.89 -96.62 51.32
CA PHE A 292 27.08 -97.75 51.78
C PHE A 292 27.58 -99.08 51.24
N GLU A 293 27.98 -99.15 49.97
CA GLU A 293 28.57 -100.36 49.39
C GLU A 293 29.90 -100.70 50.08
N ALA A 294 30.75 -99.71 50.33
CA ALA A 294 32.00 -99.91 51.07
C ALA A 294 31.72 -100.40 52.50
N ASP A 295 30.77 -99.79 53.21
CA ASP A 295 30.35 -100.16 54.56
C ASP A 295 29.82 -101.60 54.61
N ALA A 296 28.92 -101.97 53.69
CA ALA A 296 28.42 -103.35 53.57
C ALA A 296 29.53 -104.37 53.28
N ARG A 297 30.53 -104.01 52.44
CA ARG A 297 31.71 -104.86 52.22
C ARG A 297 32.58 -104.97 53.48
N TYR A 298 32.73 -103.89 54.25
CA TYR A 298 33.43 -103.92 55.53
C TYR A 298 32.70 -104.80 56.56
N GLU A 299 31.38 -104.67 56.67
CA GLU A 299 30.56 -105.54 57.52
C GLU A 299 30.69 -107.02 57.11
N ALA A 300 30.61 -107.32 55.81
CA ALA A 300 30.81 -108.70 55.32
C ALA A 300 32.19 -109.24 55.68
N MET A 301 33.26 -108.45 55.52
CA MET A 301 34.61 -108.82 55.96
C MET A 301 34.68 -109.04 57.47
N LEU A 302 34.00 -108.23 58.28
CA LEU A 302 33.93 -108.39 59.74
C LEU A 302 33.18 -109.67 60.14
N PHE A 303 32.07 -109.99 59.46
CA PHE A 303 31.34 -111.24 59.65
C PHE A 303 32.18 -112.46 59.26
N ASP A 304 32.86 -112.44 58.12
CA ASP A 304 33.78 -113.51 57.72
C ASP A 304 34.92 -113.70 58.72
N LEU A 305 35.49 -112.60 59.25
CA LEU A 305 36.50 -112.65 60.31
C LEU A 305 35.94 -113.25 61.60
N LYS A 306 34.72 -112.86 61.98
CA LYS A 306 34.03 -113.38 63.16
C LYS A 306 33.73 -114.86 63.03
N ASP A 307 33.17 -115.30 61.91
CA ASP A 307 32.86 -116.70 61.63
C ASP A 307 34.15 -117.53 61.54
N GLY A 308 35.21 -116.96 60.97
CA GLY A 308 36.55 -117.55 60.99
C GLY A 308 37.10 -117.73 62.40
N TRP A 309 36.95 -116.72 63.26
CA TRP A 309 37.34 -116.80 64.69
C TRP A 309 36.48 -117.80 65.47
N GLU A 310 35.17 -117.85 65.24
CA GLU A 310 34.29 -118.84 65.86
C GLU A 310 34.66 -120.26 65.39
N ALA A 311 34.95 -120.48 64.11
CA ALA A 311 35.40 -121.76 63.59
C ALA A 311 36.77 -122.20 64.16
N GLU A 312 37.72 -121.28 64.34
CA GLU A 312 38.97 -121.55 65.06
C GLU A 312 38.72 -121.86 66.55
N ALA A 313 37.81 -121.13 67.21
CA ALA A 313 37.42 -121.42 68.59
C ALA A 313 36.80 -122.81 68.74
N TRP A 314 35.94 -123.24 67.80
CA TRP A 314 35.39 -124.60 67.77
C TRP A 314 36.45 -125.66 67.45
N MET A 315 37.47 -125.37 66.63
CA MET A 315 38.60 -126.28 66.42
C MET A 315 39.51 -126.39 67.65
N THR A 316 39.68 -125.33 68.44
CA THR A 316 40.42 -125.41 69.73
C THR A 316 39.64 -126.14 70.82
N HIS A 317 38.31 -126.22 70.72
CA HIS A 317 37.49 -126.93 71.71
C HIS A 317 37.35 -128.45 71.44
N TYR A 318 37.77 -128.94 70.26
CA TYR A 318 37.65 -130.35 69.87
C TYR A 318 38.97 -131.09 69.61
N ASN A 319 40.12 -130.41 69.65
CA ASN A 319 41.45 -131.03 69.57
C ASN A 319 42.41 -130.42 70.59
N GLY A 320 42.55 -131.06 71.75
CA GLY A 320 43.45 -130.62 72.81
C GLY A 320 43.05 -131.17 74.19
N PHE A 321 43.01 -132.49 74.38
CA PHE A 321 44.13 -133.23 74.98
C PHE A 321 44.48 -132.69 76.40
N VAL A 322 44.11 -133.37 77.48
CA VAL A 322 44.72 -134.61 77.99
C VAL A 322 46.21 -134.42 78.32
N LEU A 323 46.51 -134.71 79.61
CA LEU A 323 47.81 -134.95 80.31
C LEU A 323 48.33 -133.79 81.18
N PRO A 324 49.15 -134.04 82.23
CA PRO A 324 49.03 -135.03 83.31
C PRO A 324 49.46 -134.51 84.72
N ILE A 325 48.88 -135.15 85.76
CA ILE A 325 49.48 -135.69 87.02
C ILE A 325 50.33 -134.76 87.92
N LEU A 326 49.76 -134.32 89.05
CA LEU A 326 50.26 -134.45 90.45
C LEU A 326 49.30 -133.76 91.43
#